data_AF-A0A845M5J0-F1
#
_entry.id   AF-A0A845M5J0-F1
#
_cell.length_a   1.000
_cell.length_b   1.000
_cell.length_c   1.000
_cell.angle_alpha   90.00
_cell.angle_beta   90.00
_cell.angle_gamma   90.00
#
_symmetry.space_group_name_H-M   'P 1'
#
loop_
_entity.id
_entity.type
_entity.pdbx_description
1 polymer ?
#
loop_
_entity_poly.entity_id
_entity_poly.type
_entity_poly.pdbx_seq_one_letter_code
_entity_poly.pdbx_strand_id
1 'polypeptide(L)' 'MAKSKQTKKMKVRAMLERPQGATLEAICKVTGWQSHSARAVLSGFRKAGYVIERSAPGDSKTSGSVYRITAAPEDAA' A
#
# COMPACT_ATOMS: atom_id res chain seq x y z
N MET A 1 -7.94 -25.14 8.94
CA MET A 1 -8.72 -24.40 7.91
C MET A 1 -8.96 -22.96 8.39
N ALA A 2 -7.95 -22.08 8.31
CA ALA A 2 -8.14 -20.67 8.70
C ALA A 2 -8.73 -19.89 7.53
N LYS A 3 -10.03 -19.60 7.63
CA LYS A 3 -10.83 -18.86 6.64
C LYS A 3 -10.08 -17.59 6.23
N SER A 4 -9.71 -17.53 4.96
CA SER A 4 -9.03 -16.42 4.31
C SER A 4 -9.87 -15.17 4.47
N LYS A 5 -9.62 -14.43 5.57
CA LYS A 5 -10.16 -13.09 5.76
C LYS A 5 -9.49 -12.27 4.68
N GLN A 6 -10.16 -12.17 3.53
CA GLN A 6 -9.78 -11.30 2.42
C GLN A 6 -9.99 -9.87 2.93
N THR A 7 -9.12 -9.46 3.85
CA THR A 7 -9.20 -8.18 4.54
C THR A 7 -8.90 -7.14 3.49
N LYS A 8 -9.59 -6.01 3.56
CA LYS A 8 -9.31 -4.85 2.70
C LYS A 8 -7.80 -4.53 2.64
N LYS A 9 -7.05 -4.84 3.71
CA LYS A 9 -5.59 -4.82 3.78
C LYS A 9 -4.90 -5.72 2.74
N MET A 10 -5.30 -6.99 2.59
CA MET A 10 -4.72 -7.86 1.55
C MET A 10 -4.96 -7.33 0.13
N LYS A 11 -6.14 -6.75 -0.12
CA LYS A 11 -6.42 -6.10 -1.42
C LYS A 11 -5.47 -4.93 -1.67
N VAL A 12 -5.22 -4.10 -0.64
CA VAL A 12 -4.24 -3.01 -0.73
C VAL A 12 -2.83 -3.53 -0.91
N ARG A 13 -2.42 -4.59 -0.20
CA ARG A 13 -1.12 -5.25 -0.38
C ARG A 13 -0.92 -5.67 -1.84
N ALA A 14 -1.87 -6.42 -2.41
CA ALA A 14 -1.79 -6.85 -3.81
C ALA A 14 -1.73 -5.67 -4.80
N MET A 15 -2.35 -4.53 -4.48
CA MET A 15 -2.22 -3.31 -5.30
C MET A 15 -0.83 -2.67 -5.20
N LEU A 16 -0.21 -2.73 -4.03
CA LEU A 16 1.11 -2.14 -3.77
C LEU A 16 2.27 -3.03 -4.24
N GLU A 17 2.10 -4.35 -4.25
CA GLU A 17 3.07 -5.34 -4.77
C GLU A 17 3.22 -5.28 -6.29
N ARG A 18 2.27 -4.65 -6.99
CA ARG A 18 2.42 -4.45 -8.43
C ARG A 18 3.66 -3.58 -8.72
N PRO A 19 4.36 -3.81 -9.87
CA PRO A 19 5.07 -2.71 -10.53
C PRO A 19 4.02 -1.60 -10.79
N GLN A 20 4.23 -0.39 -11.27
CA GLN A 20 3.17 0.66 -11.17
C GLN A 20 2.86 1.12 -9.72
N GLY A 21 2.72 0.24 -8.72
CA GLY A 21 2.31 0.60 -7.35
C GLY A 21 0.87 1.12 -7.26
N ALA A 22 0.53 1.80 -6.17
CA ALA A 22 -0.78 2.44 -6.00
C ALA A 22 -0.69 3.80 -5.28
N THR A 23 -1.51 4.75 -5.70
CA THR A 23 -1.65 6.04 -5.01
C THR A 23 -2.59 5.93 -3.81
N LEU A 24 -2.48 6.88 -2.88
CA LEU A 24 -3.43 7.00 -1.77
C LEU A 24 -4.88 7.09 -2.27
N GLU A 25 -5.14 7.88 -3.33
CA GLU A 25 -6.46 8.01 -3.92
C GLU A 25 -6.98 6.70 -4.53
N ALA A 26 -6.13 5.94 -5.23
CA ALA A 26 -6.52 4.64 -5.77
C ALA A 26 -6.89 3.65 -4.65
N ILE A 27 -6.12 3.65 -3.56
CA ILE A 27 -6.42 2.84 -2.37
C ILE A 27 -7.77 3.27 -1.78
N CYS A 28 -7.96 4.57 -1.54
CA CYS A 28 -9.22 5.11 -1.02
C CYS A 28 -10.42 4.75 -1.92
N LYS A 29 -10.29 4.89 -3.24
CA LYS A 29 -11.35 4.59 -4.22
C LYS A 29 -11.75 3.11 -4.22
N VAL A 30 -10.78 2.20 -4.12
CA VAL A 30 -11.03 0.75 -4.13
C VAL A 30 -11.53 0.23 -2.78
N THR A 31 -11.10 0.84 -1.68
CA THR A 31 -11.44 0.38 -0.32
C THR A 31 -12.61 1.11 0.32
N GLY A 32 -12.96 2.29 -0.20
CA GLY A 32 -13.87 3.25 0.42
C GLY A 32 -13.28 3.92 1.66
N TRP A 33 -11.96 3.84 1.87
CA TRP A 33 -11.32 4.47 3.04
C TRP A 33 -11.03 5.94 2.83
N GLN A 34 -11.00 6.67 3.95
CA GLN A 34 -10.45 8.02 3.98
C GLN A 34 -8.91 7.98 3.95
N SER A 35 -8.30 9.07 3.50
CA SER A 35 -6.84 9.18 3.31
C SER A 35 -6.04 8.86 4.58
N HIS A 36 -6.53 9.22 5.76
CA HIS A 36 -5.86 8.91 7.02
C HIS A 36 -5.88 7.41 7.34
N SER A 37 -6.95 6.69 6.97
CA SER A 37 -7.08 5.25 7.18
C SER A 37 -6.16 4.47 6.25
N ALA A 38 -6.08 4.88 4.99
CA ALA A 38 -5.11 4.32 4.04
C ALA A 38 -3.66 4.56 4.51
N ARG A 39 -3.34 5.74 5.03
CA ARG A 39 -2.03 6.04 5.66
C ARG A 39 -1.75 5.15 6.88
N ALA A 40 -2.74 4.91 7.74
CA ALA A 40 -2.60 4.01 8.88
C ALA A 40 -2.24 2.58 8.44
N VAL A 41 -2.84 2.10 7.34
CA VAL A 41 -2.53 0.79 6.77
C VAL A 41 -1.12 0.74 6.17
N LEU A 42 -0.69 1.77 5.44
CA LEU A 42 0.69 1.88 4.94
C LEU A 42 1.72 1.86 6.07
N SER A 43 1.44 2.60 7.16
CA SER A 43 2.28 2.57 8.36
C SER A 43 2.27 1.19 9.03
N GLY A 44 1.11 0.52 9.08
CA GLY A 44 0.98 -0.84 9.57
C GLY A 44 1.81 -1.85 8.79
N PHE A 45 1.89 -1.73 7.45
CA PHE A 45 2.75 -2.57 6.63
C PHE A 45 4.23 -2.34 6.90
N ARG A 46 4.67 -1.08 7.05
CA ARG A 46 6.06 -0.80 7.44
C ARG A 46 6.43 -1.45 8.78
N LYS A 47 5.53 -1.37 9.77
CA LYS A 47 5.71 -2.03 11.08
C LYS A 47 5.71 -3.55 10.99
N ALA A 48 4.97 -4.11 10.04
CA ALA A 48 4.97 -5.54 9.78
C ALA A 48 6.19 -6.02 8.98
N GLY A 49 7.15 -5.15 8.65
CA GLY A 49 8.40 -5.49 7.96
C GLY A 49 8.34 -5.38 6.44
N TYR A 50 7.28 -4.79 5.87
CA TYR A 50 7.23 -4.52 4.42
C TYR A 50 8.00 -3.25 4.08
N VAL A 51 8.82 -3.31 3.04
CA VAL A 51 9.51 -2.15 2.48
C VAL A 51 8.57 -1.47 1.49
N ILE A 52 8.08 -0.28 1.85
CA ILE A 52 7.22 0.54 0.99
C ILE A 52 8.00 1.75 0.49
N GLU A 53 8.35 1.70 -0.79
CA GLU A 53 8.86 2.85 -1.52
C GLU A 53 7.75 3.84 -1.86
N ARG A 54 8.11 5.12 -1.81
CA ARG A 54 7.25 6.23 -2.21
C ARG A 54 7.90 6.93 -3.38
N SER A 55 7.27 6.88 -4.55
CA SER A 55 7.70 7.63 -5.73
C SER A 55 6.74 8.80 -5.95
N ALA A 56 7.27 10.01 -6.07
CA ALA A 56 6.53 11.15 -6.57
C ALA A 56 6.79 11.22 -8.08
N PRO A 57 5.76 11.07 -8.95
CA PRO A 57 5.95 11.27 -10.38
C PRO A 57 6.14 12.76 -10.66
N GLY A 58 7.40 13.22 -10.69
CA GLY A 58 7.88 14.52 -11.15
C GLY A 58 7.34 15.75 -10.43
N ASP A 59 8.22 16.46 -9.69
CA ASP A 59 8.22 17.85 -9.13
C ASP A 59 6.94 18.65 -8.80
N SER A 60 5.75 18.20 -9.15
CA SER A 60 4.50 18.82 -8.82
C SER A 60 4.01 18.29 -7.47
N LYS A 61 3.96 19.18 -6.49
CA LYS A 61 3.28 18.98 -5.18
C LYS A 61 1.83 18.48 -5.31
N THR A 62 1.25 18.53 -6.51
CA THR A 62 -0.14 18.16 -6.81
C THR A 62 -0.28 16.72 -7.30
N SER A 63 0.78 16.08 -7.79
CA SER A 63 0.71 14.69 -8.28
C SER A 63 0.77 13.71 -7.11
N GLY A 64 -0.33 13.00 -6.86
CA GLY A 64 -0.47 12.10 -5.72
C GLY A 64 0.67 11.09 -5.61
N SER A 65 1.28 10.97 -4.43
CA SER A 65 2.40 10.04 -4.22
C SER A 65 1.98 8.59 -4.49
N VAL A 66 2.81 7.89 -5.25
CA VAL A 66 2.68 6.45 -5.55
C VAL A 66 3.43 5.67 -4.48
N TYR A 67 2.80 4.64 -3.93
CA TYR A 67 3.40 3.72 -2.97
C TYR A 67 3.57 2.35 -3.63
N ARG A 68 4.73 1.71 -3.42
CA ARG A 68 5.04 0.38 -3.94
C ARG A 68 5.70 -0.47 -2.86
N ILE A 69 5.32 -1.74 -2.73
CA ILE A 69 6.04 -2.71 -1.91
C ILE A 69 7.21 -3.25 -2.74
N THR A 70 8.44 -3.07 -2.27
CA THR A 70 9.65 -3.58 -2.94
C THR A 70 10.27 -4.77 -2.24
N ALA A 71 9.94 -4.98 -0.96
CA ALA A 71 10.29 -6.20 -0.24
C ALA A 71 9.16 -6.56 0.74
N ALA A 72 8.85 -7.86 0.80
CA ALA A 72 7.96 -8.43 1.80
C ALA A 72 8.78 -8.99 2.96
N PRO A 73 8.25 -9.01 4.20
CA PRO A 73 8.95 -9.58 5.35
C PRO A 73 9.18 -11.10 5.24
N GLU A 74 8.50 -11.80 4.32
CA GLU A 74 8.65 -13.25 4.08
C GLU A 74 9.84 -13.57 3.15
N ASP A 75 10.28 -12.63 2.30
CA ASP A 75 11.48 -12.73 1.46
C ASP A 75 12.79 -12.44 2.24
N ALA A 76 12.70 -12.11 3.53
CA ALA A 76 13.83 -11.82 4.40
C ALA A 76 14.14 -12.94 5.41
N ALA A 77 13.52 -14.12 5.25
CA ALA A 77 13.71 -15.28 6.12
C ALA A 77 14.68 -16.31 5.50
#